data_AF-A0A9P0CYA0-F1
#
_entry.id   AF-A0A9P0CYA0-F1
#
_cell.length_a   1.000
_cell.length_b   1.000
_cell.length_c   1.000
_cell.angle_alpha   90.00
_cell.angle_beta   90.00
_cell.angle_gamma   90.00
#
_symmetry.space_group_name_H-M   'P 1'
#
loop_
_entity.id
_entity.type
_entity.pdbx_description
1 polymer ?
#
loop_
_entity_poly.entity_id
_entity_poly.type
_entity_poly.pdbx_seq_one_letter_code
_entity_poly.pdbx_strand_id
1 'polypeptide(L)'
;MNQVDPPIEKITWTFSVFLAKYDDAIKNHFTDSTTFRGTSNRIQNDLFKCTADVVMDHIKSEIKKAPFESIGLDETTDVANLSQLSIVVRYILDGISQERFLGFLDVTSERTANALFKIVCDIISS
;
A
#
# COMPACT_ATOMS: atom_id res chain seq x y z
N MET A 1 10.50 20.17 -10.80
CA MET A 1 9.05 20.09 -10.58
C MET A 1 8.89 19.47 -9.20
N ASN A 2 8.80 20.30 -8.16
CA ASN A 2 8.77 19.81 -6.78
C ASN A 2 7.33 19.37 -6.50
N GLN A 3 7.07 18.06 -6.56
CA GLN A 3 5.90 17.53 -5.88
C GLN A 3 6.17 17.67 -4.38
N VAL A 4 5.56 18.68 -3.78
CA VAL A 4 5.45 18.77 -2.32
C VAL A 4 4.38 17.77 -1.94
N ASP A 5 4.77 16.72 -1.23
CA ASP A 5 3.82 15.74 -0.72
C ASP A 5 2.69 16.44 0.03
N PRO A 6 1.43 16.03 -0.20
CA PRO A 6 0.32 16.63 0.51
C PRO A 6 0.51 16.44 2.02
N PRO A 7 0.16 17.44 2.85
CA PRO A 7 0.19 17.30 4.31
C PRO A 7 -0.54 16.01 4.73
N ILE A 8 0.04 15.24 5.64
CA ILE A 8 -0.49 13.94 6.10
C ILE A 8 -1.97 14.03 6.46
N GLU A 9 -2.40 15.15 7.05
CA GLU A 9 -3.80 15.45 7.36
C GLU A 9 -4.69 15.46 6.12
N LYS A 10 -4.27 16.05 4.99
CA LYS A 10 -5.06 16.06 3.75
C LYS A 10 -5.27 14.65 3.19
N ILE A 11 -4.26 13.78 3.28
CA ILE A 11 -4.35 12.40 2.80
C ILE A 11 -5.34 11.60 3.64
N THR A 12 -5.24 11.71 4.97
CA THR A 12 -6.11 11.00 5.91
C THR A 12 -7.57 11.45 5.85
N TRP A 13 -7.81 12.75 5.65
CA TRP A 13 -9.16 13.27 5.40
C TRP A 13 -9.75 12.74 4.10
N THR A 14 -8.96 12.72 3.01
CA THR A 14 -9.41 12.22 1.70
C THR A 14 -9.76 10.74 1.75
N PHE A 15 -8.95 9.94 2.47
CA PHE A 15 -9.20 8.51 2.65
C PHE A 15 -10.48 8.23 3.45
N SER A 16 -10.73 8.97 4.53
CA SER A 16 -11.95 8.82 5.33
C SER A 16 -13.21 9.16 4.52
N VAL A 17 -13.14 10.23 3.71
CA VAL A 17 -14.22 10.61 2.77
C VAL A 17 -14.41 9.55 1.69
N PHE A 18 -13.32 8.95 1.19
CA PHE A 18 -13.38 7.86 0.23
C PHE A 18 -14.12 6.65 0.81
N LEU A 19 -13.76 6.17 2.00
CA LEU A 19 -14.44 5.03 2.63
C LEU A 19 -15.94 5.30 2.84
N ALA A 20 -16.30 6.49 3.33
CA ALA A 20 -17.69 6.90 3.54
C ALA A 20 -18.51 6.98 2.24
N LYS A 21 -17.87 7.00 1.07
CA LYS A 21 -18.58 6.94 -0.23
C LYS A 21 -19.06 5.53 -0.56
N TYR A 22 -18.37 4.49 -0.07
CA TYR A 22 -18.62 3.10 -0.44
C TYR A 22 -19.29 2.27 0.66
N ASP A 23 -19.39 2.80 1.89
CA ASP A 23 -20.03 2.12 3.01
C ASP A 23 -20.89 3.10 3.83
N ASP A 24 -22.21 2.93 3.77
CA ASP A 24 -23.19 3.76 4.49
C ASP A 24 -23.10 3.59 6.01
N ALA A 25 -22.67 2.43 6.52
CA ALA A 25 -22.44 2.23 7.94
C ALA A 25 -21.24 3.05 8.42
N ILE A 26 -20.14 3.05 7.65
CA ILE A 26 -18.97 3.91 7.92
C ILE A 26 -19.34 5.39 7.84
N LYS A 27 -20.10 5.78 6.82
CA LYS A 27 -20.59 7.14 6.64
C LYS A 27 -21.42 7.62 7.84
N ASN A 28 -22.43 6.85 8.23
CA ASN A 28 -23.29 7.17 9.37
C ASN A 28 -22.49 7.19 10.67
N HIS A 29 -21.49 6.31 10.82
CA HIS A 29 -20.63 6.29 11.99
C HIS A 29 -19.75 7.54 12.10
N PHE A 30 -19.23 8.06 10.98
CA PHE A 30 -18.48 9.32 10.97
C PHE A 30 -19.34 10.56 11.19
N THR A 31 -20.61 10.56 10.75
CA THR A 31 -21.52 11.72 10.91
C THR A 31 -22.23 11.76 12.26
N ASP A 32 -22.67 10.61 12.76
CA ASP A 32 -23.65 10.54 13.85
C ASP A 32 -23.00 10.22 15.20
N SER A 33 -21.77 9.70 15.22
CA SER A 33 -21.13 9.34 16.48
C SER A 33 -20.56 10.56 17.22
N THR A 34 -20.84 10.60 18.53
CA THR A 34 -20.32 11.64 19.43
C THR A 34 -18.91 11.34 19.93
N THR A 35 -18.47 10.08 19.80
CA THR A 35 -17.17 9.56 20.28
C THR A 35 -16.13 9.39 19.18
N PHE A 36 -16.52 9.13 17.92
CA PHE A 36 -15.59 8.78 16.85
C PHE A 36 -15.95 9.41 15.50
N ARG A 37 -15.39 10.59 15.23
CA ARG A 37 -15.59 11.31 13.96
C ARG A 37 -14.54 10.98 12.89
N GLY A 38 -13.75 9.91 13.09
CA GLY A 38 -12.67 9.57 12.18
C GLY A 38 -11.51 10.59 12.16
N THR A 39 -11.37 11.48 13.16
CA THR A 39 -10.36 12.56 13.19
C THR A 39 -9.11 12.24 14.00
N SER A 40 -9.09 11.10 14.70
CA SER A 40 -7.94 10.68 15.49
C SER A 40 -6.89 10.06 14.57
N ASN A 41 -5.68 10.61 14.57
CA ASN A 41 -4.55 10.08 13.80
C ASN A 41 -4.30 8.59 14.07
N ARG A 42 -4.47 8.13 15.32
CA ARG A 42 -4.30 6.71 15.66
C ARG A 42 -5.32 5.84 14.93
N ILE A 43 -6.60 6.19 15.03
CA ILE A 43 -7.67 5.37 14.46
C ILE A 43 -7.68 5.46 12.94
N GLN A 44 -7.35 6.61 12.35
CA GLN A 44 -7.17 6.76 10.91
C GLN A 44 -6.03 5.85 10.40
N ASN A 45 -4.89 5.82 11.10
CA ASN A 45 -3.77 4.95 10.75
C ASN A 45 -4.13 3.47 10.90
N ASP A 46 -4.90 3.10 11.92
CA ASP A 46 -5.36 1.72 12.10
C ASP A 46 -6.32 1.30 10.97
N LEU A 47 -7.29 2.14 10.61
CA LEU A 47 -8.19 1.90 9.48
C LEU A 47 -7.44 1.80 8.14
N PHE A 48 -6.46 2.67 7.94
CA PHE A 48 -5.61 2.63 6.74
C PHE A 48 -4.84 1.31 6.66
N LYS A 49 -4.20 0.89 7.75
CA LYS A 49 -3.49 -0.39 7.83
C LYS A 49 -4.42 -1.57 7.58
N CYS A 50 -5.55 -1.65 8.27
CA CYS A 50 -6.50 -2.74 8.07
C CYS A 50 -6.99 -2.84 6.62
N THR A 51 -7.25 -1.69 5.98
CA THR A 51 -7.67 -1.68 4.57
C THR A 51 -6.53 -2.12 3.65
N ALA A 52 -5.31 -1.65 3.89
CA ALA A 52 -4.13 -2.05 3.14
C ALA A 52 -3.86 -3.56 3.28
N ASP A 53 -4.02 -4.11 4.48
CA ASP A 53 -3.84 -5.53 4.77
C ASP A 53 -4.86 -6.38 3.98
N VAL A 54 -6.14 -5.99 3.98
CA VAL A 54 -7.19 -6.69 3.21
C VAL A 54 -6.89 -6.67 1.70
N VAL A 55 -6.46 -5.53 1.16
CA VAL A 55 -6.09 -5.42 -0.26
C VAL A 55 -4.86 -6.27 -0.57
N MET A 56 -3.86 -6.26 0.31
CA MET A 56 -2.64 -7.03 0.16
C MET A 56 -2.93 -8.54 0.21
N ASP A 57 -3.74 -8.99 1.16
CA ASP A 57 -4.16 -10.40 1.28
C ASP A 57 -4.93 -10.87 0.05
N HIS A 58 -5.76 -10.00 -0.52
CA HIS A 58 -6.46 -10.29 -1.76
C HIS A 58 -5.49 -10.46 -2.93
N ILE A 59 -4.55 -9.52 -3.13
CA ILE A 59 -3.53 -9.59 -4.18
C ILE A 59 -2.69 -10.87 -4.02
N LYS A 60 -2.26 -11.19 -2.79
CA LYS A 60 -1.51 -12.41 -2.48
C LYS A 60 -2.30 -13.68 -2.80
N SER A 61 -3.61 -13.69 -2.53
CA SER A 61 -4.48 -14.80 -2.90
C SER A 61 -4.54 -15.00 -4.41
N GLU A 62 -4.53 -13.93 -5.19
CA GLU A 62 -4.49 -14.00 -6.66
C GLU A 62 -3.13 -14.52 -7.16
N ILE A 63 -2.02 -13.97 -6.63
CA ILE A 63 -0.66 -14.41 -6.97
C ILE A 63 -0.48 -15.91 -6.68
N LYS A 64 -0.93 -16.41 -5.52
CA LYS A 64 -0.85 -17.83 -5.15
C LYS A 64 -1.61 -18.77 -6.10
N LYS A 65 -2.60 -18.27 -6.84
CA LYS A 65 -3.34 -19.03 -7.86
C LYS A 65 -2.72 -18.92 -9.24
N ALA A 66 -1.86 -17.92 -9.46
CA ALA A 66 -1.23 -17.70 -10.75
C ALA A 66 -0.19 -18.79 -11.03
N PRO A 67 -0.11 -19.28 -12.28
CA PRO A 67 0.90 -20.27 -12.65
C PRO A 67 2.31 -19.65 -12.75
N PHE A 68 2.38 -18.34 -13.01
CA PHE A 68 3.61 -17.58 -13.13
C PHE A 68 3.41 -16.16 -12.62
N GLU A 69 4.43 -15.65 -11.93
CA GLU A 69 4.56 -14.25 -11.54
C GLU A 69 5.89 -13.66 -12.01
N SER A 70 5.93 -12.34 -12.11
CA SER A 70 7.16 -11.57 -12.27
C SER A 70 7.13 -10.36 -11.35
N ILE A 71 8.30 -9.98 -10.84
CA ILE A 71 8.45 -8.86 -9.93
C ILE A 71 9.40 -7.86 -10.55
N GLY A 72 8.93 -6.63 -10.69
CA GLY A 72 9.71 -5.46 -11.03
C GLY A 72 10.11 -4.73 -9.76
N LEU A 73 11.40 -4.53 -9.58
CA LEU A 73 11.97 -3.68 -8.54
C LEU A 73 12.67 -2.52 -9.23
N ASP A 74 12.32 -1.30 -8.84
CA ASP A 74 12.99 -0.10 -9.34
C ASP A 74 13.45 0.75 -8.16
N GLU A 75 14.77 0.90 -8.02
CA GLU A 75 15.38 1.72 -6.99
C GLU A 75 15.57 3.14 -7.53
N THR A 76 15.00 4.11 -6.82
CA THR A 76 15.26 5.53 -7.07
C THR A 76 16.01 6.13 -5.88
N THR A 77 17.09 6.84 -6.17
CA THR A 77 17.87 7.57 -5.17
C THR A 77 17.59 9.07 -5.33
N ASP A 78 17.04 9.67 -4.28
CA ASP A 78 16.84 11.12 -4.13
C ASP A 78 18.21 11.85 -4.07
N VAL A 79 18.25 13.11 -4.49
CA VAL A 79 19.35 14.06 -4.24
C VAL A 79 19.78 14.13 -2.77
N ALA A 80 18.93 13.76 -1.82
CA ALA A 80 19.22 13.61 -0.38
C ALA A 80 19.83 12.25 0.02
N ASN A 81 20.19 11.38 -0.93
CA ASN A 81 20.67 10.00 -0.73
C ASN A 81 19.68 9.03 -0.05
N LEU A 82 18.40 9.40 0.01
CA LEU A 82 17.33 8.49 0.42
C LEU A 82 17.04 7.56 -0.76
N SER A 83 17.13 6.24 -0.53
CA SER A 83 16.72 5.26 -1.55
C SER A 83 15.38 4.66 -1.22
N GLN A 84 14.50 4.71 -2.21
CA GLN A 84 13.22 4.03 -2.19
C GLN A 84 13.20 2.96 -3.26
N LEU A 85 12.76 1.78 -2.87
CA LEU A 85 12.54 0.65 -3.76
C LEU A 85 11.05 0.58 -4.09
N SER A 86 10.70 0.84 -5.34
CA SER A 86 9.34 0.64 -5.83
C SER A 86 9.13 -0.81 -6.25
N ILE A 87 7.95 -1.35 -5.95
CA ILE A 87 7.66 -2.78 -6.17
C ILE A 87 6.39 -2.94 -6.99
N VAL A 88 6.53 -3.63 -8.12
CA VAL A 88 5.44 -3.99 -9.02
C VAL A 88 5.43 -5.50 -9.20
N VAL A 89 4.27 -6.14 -9.05
CA VAL A 89 4.08 -7.56 -9.34
C VAL A 89 3.15 -7.72 -10.52
N ARG A 90 3.52 -8.61 -11.45
CA ARG A 90 2.67 -9.02 -12.56
C ARG A 90 2.43 -10.52 -12.50
N TYR A 91 1.19 -10.92 -12.70
CA TYR A 91 0.77 -12.33 -12.66
C TYR A 91 -0.39 -12.56 -13.63
N ILE A 92 -0.61 -13.82 -14.01
CA ILE A 92 -1.75 -14.21 -14.85
C ILE A 92 -2.88 -14.72 -13.96
N LEU A 93 -4.04 -14.08 -14.06
CA LEU A 93 -5.27 -14.54 -13.43
C LEU A 93 -6.32 -14.79 -14.52
N ASP A 94 -6.81 -16.03 -14.60
CA ASP A 94 -7.82 -16.45 -15.58
C ASP A 94 -7.47 -16.09 -17.04
N GLY A 95 -6.18 -16.21 -17.40
CA GLY A 95 -5.67 -15.89 -18.74
C GLY A 95 -5.45 -14.40 -19.01
N ILE A 96 -5.69 -13.52 -18.03
CA ILE A 96 -5.51 -12.07 -18.14
C ILE A 96 -4.29 -11.65 -17.30
N SER A 97 -3.42 -10.84 -17.90
CA SER A 97 -2.30 -10.23 -17.18
C SER A 97 -2.80 -9.17 -16.20
N GLN A 98 -2.47 -9.35 -14.93
CA GLN A 98 -2.66 -8.38 -13.87
C GLN A 98 -1.33 -7.71 -13.55
N GLU A 99 -1.37 -6.41 -13.29
CA GLU A 99 -0.25 -5.64 -12.74
C GLU A 99 -0.73 -4.98 -11.44
N ARG A 100 0.10 -5.07 -10.39
CA ARG A 100 -0.17 -4.49 -9.07
C ARG A 100 1.06 -3.76 -8.58
N PHE A 101 0.90 -2.48 -8.26
CA PHE A 101 1.89 -1.71 -7.53
C PHE A 101 1.70 -1.95 -6.03
N LEU A 102 2.72 -2.48 -5.36
CA LEU A 102 2.65 -2.81 -3.93
C LEU A 102 3.10 -1.68 -3.02
N GLY A 103 3.82 -0.69 -3.56
CA GLY A 103 4.29 0.47 -2.82
C GLY A 103 5.79 0.70 -2.93
N PHE A 104 6.28 1.52 -2.00
CA PHE A 104 7.68 1.85 -1.85
C PHE A 104 8.21 1.30 -0.52
N LEU A 105 9.42 0.78 -0.52
CA LEU A 105 10.16 0.44 0.69
C LEU A 105 11.37 1.34 0.84
N ASP A 106 11.60 1.83 2.05
CA ASP A 106 12.84 2.52 2.39
C ASP A 106 13.97 1.50 2.48
N VAL A 107 14.94 1.61 1.56
CA VAL A 107 16.15 0.76 1.51
C VAL A 107 17.41 1.60 1.69
N THR A 108 17.28 2.80 2.27
CA THR A 108 18.40 3.75 2.46
C THR A 108 19.54 3.13 3.26
N SER A 109 19.22 2.31 4.27
CA SER A 109 20.18 1.69 5.18
C SER A 109 20.89 0.46 4.60
N GLU A 110 20.23 -0.33 3.76
CA GLU A 110 20.77 -1.59 3.23
C GLU A 110 20.24 -1.90 1.81
N ARG A 111 21.17 -1.89 0.83
CA ARG A 111 20.88 -2.09 -0.60
C ARG A 111 21.57 -3.33 -1.18
N THR A 112 22.02 -4.23 -0.32
CA THR A 112 22.73 -5.43 -0.79
C THR A 112 21.79 -6.31 -1.60
N ALA A 113 22.32 -7.05 -2.58
CA ALA A 113 21.53 -8.00 -3.35
C ALA A 113 20.79 -9.00 -2.45
N ASN A 114 21.40 -9.39 -1.32
CA ASN A 114 20.80 -10.27 -0.33
C ASN A 114 19.61 -9.63 0.40
N ALA A 115 19.71 -8.36 0.78
CA ALA A 115 18.61 -7.63 1.40
C ALA A 115 17.41 -7.48 0.45
N LEU A 116 17.67 -7.10 -0.81
CA LEU A 116 16.64 -7.00 -1.85
C LEU A 116 16.01 -8.37 -2.15
N PHE A 117 16.81 -9.43 -2.22
CA PHE A 117 16.30 -10.80 -2.39
C PHE A 117 15.38 -11.22 -1.25
N LYS A 118 15.75 -10.90 0.00
CA LYS A 118 14.91 -11.20 1.17
C LYS A 118 13.56 -10.49 1.11
N ILE A 119 13.54 -9.20 0.73
CA ILE A 119 12.31 -8.44 0.50
C ILE A 119 11.41 -9.16 -0.51
N VAL A 120 11.98 -9.62 -1.63
CA VAL A 120 11.24 -10.38 -2.65
C VAL A 120 10.66 -11.66 -2.08
N CYS A 121 11.47 -12.43 -1.34
CA CYS A 121 11.00 -13.65 -0.70
C CYS A 121 9.86 -13.40 0.28
N ASP A 122 9.92 -12.34 1.09
CA ASP A 122 8.88 -12.01 2.07
C ASP A 122 7.55 -11.65 1.39
N ILE A 123 7.60 -10.99 0.22
CA ILE A 123 6.42 -10.62 -0.57
C ILE A 123 5.76 -11.84 -1.20
N ILE A 124 6.55 -12.78 -1.75
CA ILE A 124 6.02 -13.98 -2.41
C ILE A 124 5.59 -15.04 -1.38
N SER A 125 6.34 -15.19 -0.28
CA SER A 125 6.19 -16.34 0.63
C SER A 125 5.12 -16.16 1.72
N SER A 126 4.66 -14.93 1.99
CA SER A 126 3.57 -14.64 2.95
C SER A 126 2.22 -14.58 2.25
#